data_AF-A0AA37JFH5-F1
#
_entry.id   AF-A0AA37JFH5-F1
#
_cell.length_a   1.000
_cell.length_b   1.000
_cell.length_c   1.000
_cell.angle_alpha   90.00
_cell.angle_beta   90.00
_cell.angle_gamma   90.00
#
_symmetry.space_group_name_H-M   'P 1'
#
loop_
_entity.id
_entity.type
_entity.pdbx_description
1 polymer ?
#
loop_
_entity_poly.entity_id
_entity_poly.type
_entity_poly.pdbx_seq_one_letter_code
_entity_poly.pdbx_strand_id
1 'polypeptide(L)'
;MVISRLSGCLENQRSPCESRVTDCIPFYELLEVLAEEVAVSAFVSRVCRLTGRRNLCFFQNGHRERFLAMGEKCSRTMEESAACSAVYLLSADRFLWSRALGNVDRDGIHFTEIRIHGVDLDGYVLFHMARDLYQGSSHIRLSELTDPELVSDRAFEWIMTACVIRRHGSRVLREEERSIDRSKIGQHQ
;
A
#
# COMPACT_ATOMS: atom_id res chain seq x y z
N MET A 1 -4.90 12.94 9.71
CA MET A 1 -4.93 12.28 11.04
C MET A 1 -4.23 10.92 11.06
N VAL A 2 -4.51 10.02 10.11
CA VAL A 2 -3.74 8.77 9.95
C VAL A 2 -2.31 9.09 9.51
N ILE A 3 -2.16 9.84 8.42
CA ILE A 3 -0.84 10.34 8.02
C ILE A 3 -0.25 11.27 9.05
N SER A 4 -0.98 12.13 9.76
CA SER A 4 -0.34 13.02 10.76
C SER A 4 0.10 12.30 12.05
N ARG A 5 -0.56 11.19 12.46
CA ARG A 5 -0.06 10.29 13.52
C ARG A 5 1.07 9.39 13.03
N LEU A 6 1.06 9.00 11.76
CA LEU A 6 2.19 8.33 11.12
C LEU A 6 3.35 9.31 10.83
N SER A 7 3.07 10.59 10.57
CA SER A 7 3.99 11.66 10.13
C SER A 7 4.83 12.19 11.26
N GLY A 8 4.28 12.27 12.48
CA GLY A 8 5.09 12.57 13.67
C GLY A 8 6.22 11.56 13.91
N CYS A 9 6.09 10.35 13.38
CA CYS A 9 7.11 9.29 13.41
C CYS A 9 7.96 9.22 12.12
N LEU A 10 7.57 9.89 11.03
CA LEU A 10 8.24 9.80 9.72
C LEU A 10 9.44 10.75 9.56
N GLU A 11 9.61 11.75 10.42
CA GLU A 11 10.67 12.76 10.27
C GLU A 11 11.96 12.46 11.04
N ASN A 12 12.03 11.42 11.87
CA ASN A 12 13.16 11.28 12.79
C ASN A 12 13.71 9.86 12.98
N GLN A 13 14.11 9.19 11.89
CA GLN A 13 15.05 8.05 11.98
C GLN A 13 16.08 8.08 10.85
N ARG A 14 17.04 9.00 10.96
CA ARG A 14 18.40 8.73 10.50
C ARG A 14 19.28 8.56 11.74
N SER A 15 19.56 7.31 12.09
CA SER A 15 20.73 6.96 12.89
C SER A 15 21.44 5.77 12.23
N PRO A 16 22.78 5.81 12.06
CA PRO A 16 23.53 4.74 11.45
C PRO A 16 24.12 3.84 12.53
N CYS A 17 23.53 2.66 12.73
CA CYS A 17 24.21 1.56 13.42
C CYS A 17 23.87 0.24 12.71
N GLU A 18 24.87 -0.32 12.04
CA GLU A 18 24.85 -1.69 11.53
C GLU A 18 24.64 -2.68 12.69
N SER A 19 23.61 -3.51 12.59
CA SER A 19 23.63 -4.83 13.20
C SER A 19 22.94 -5.84 12.29
N ARG A 20 23.75 -6.79 11.83
CA ARG A 20 23.40 -7.97 11.05
C ARG A 20 22.46 -8.89 11.85
N VAL A 21 21.18 -8.88 11.50
CA VAL A 21 20.32 -10.05 11.18
C VAL A 21 19.14 -9.45 10.40
N THR A 22 19.11 -9.57 9.07
CA THR A 22 17.90 -9.20 8.31
C THR A 22 16.90 -10.34 8.40
N ASP A 23 16.34 -10.55 9.59
CA ASP A 23 15.09 -11.29 9.70
C ASP A 23 14.04 -10.43 8.99
N CYS A 24 13.44 -11.00 7.94
CA CYS A 24 12.32 -10.37 7.26
C CYS A 24 11.17 -10.38 8.28
N ILE A 25 10.90 -9.24 8.91
CA ILE A 25 9.73 -9.08 9.80
C ILE A 25 8.50 -9.46 8.98
N PRO A 26 7.74 -10.49 9.39
CA PRO A 26 6.54 -10.91 8.66
C PRO A 26 5.55 -9.76 8.47
N PHE A 27 4.88 -9.74 7.32
CA PHE A 27 3.94 -8.66 7.00
C PHE A 27 2.86 -8.40 8.07
N TYR A 28 2.34 -9.45 8.74
CA TYR A 28 1.33 -9.28 9.78
C TYR A 28 1.87 -8.58 11.04
N GLU A 29 3.15 -8.79 11.40
CA GLU A 29 3.78 -8.06 12.51
C GLU A 29 3.90 -6.57 12.17
N LEU A 30 4.17 -6.23 10.89
CA LEU A 30 4.17 -4.83 10.45
C LEU A 30 2.78 -4.19 10.52
N LEU A 31 1.71 -4.97 10.31
CA LEU A 31 0.34 -4.51 10.50
C LEU A 31 -0.01 -4.29 11.98
N GLU A 32 0.48 -5.16 12.87
CA GLU A 32 0.28 -5.03 14.31
C GLU A 32 0.95 -3.76 14.84
N VAL A 33 2.18 -3.47 14.40
CA VAL A 33 2.86 -2.19 14.73
C VAL A 33 2.01 -0.99 14.28
N LEU A 34 1.43 -1.02 13.08
CA LEU A 34 0.54 0.06 12.63
C LEU A 34 -0.73 0.18 13.49
N ALA A 35 -1.31 -0.95 13.93
CA ALA A 35 -2.48 -0.96 14.79
C ALA A 35 -2.19 -0.37 16.17
N GLU A 36 -1.05 -0.73 16.75
CA GLU A 36 -0.56 -0.19 18.03
C GLU A 36 -0.31 1.31 17.96
N GLU A 37 0.29 1.81 16.88
CA GLU A 37 0.58 3.23 16.71
C GLU A 37 -0.71 4.07 16.54
N VAL A 38 -1.68 3.56 15.77
CA VAL A 38 -2.95 4.28 15.57
C VAL A 38 -3.79 4.26 16.85
N ALA A 39 -3.82 3.12 17.55
CA ALA A 39 -4.50 2.91 18.84
C ALA A 39 -5.98 3.34 18.86
N VAL A 40 -6.69 3.20 17.74
CA VAL A 40 -8.13 3.46 17.63
C VAL A 40 -8.87 2.14 17.46
N SER A 41 -9.82 1.85 18.36
CA SER A 41 -10.51 0.55 18.44
C SER A 41 -11.11 0.08 17.12
N ALA A 42 -11.75 0.98 16.37
CA ALA A 42 -12.32 0.67 15.06
C ALA A 42 -11.24 0.25 14.05
N PHE A 43 -10.10 0.96 14.03
CA PHE A 43 -8.96 0.63 13.18
C PHE A 43 -8.31 -0.69 13.57
N VAL A 44 -8.00 -0.86 14.86
CA VAL A 44 -7.41 -2.10 15.41
C VAL A 44 -8.30 -3.28 15.06
N SER A 45 -9.62 -3.15 15.20
CA SER A 45 -10.58 -4.20 14.86
C SER A 45 -10.49 -4.61 13.39
N ARG A 46 -10.35 -3.65 12.46
CA ARG A 46 -10.17 -3.96 11.03
C ARG A 46 -8.84 -4.67 10.77
N VAL A 47 -7.75 -4.22 11.40
CA VAL A 47 -6.44 -4.86 11.27
C VAL A 47 -6.45 -6.29 11.82
N CYS A 48 -7.06 -6.53 12.99
CA CYS A 48 -7.21 -7.89 13.54
C CYS A 48 -8.02 -8.82 12.62
N ARG A 49 -9.09 -8.32 11.98
CA ARG A 49 -9.82 -9.10 10.97
C ARG A 49 -8.95 -9.42 9.76
N LEU A 50 -8.06 -8.51 9.38
CA LEU A 50 -7.15 -8.69 8.26
C LEU A 50 -6.09 -9.75 8.57
N THR A 51 -5.41 -9.66 9.73
CA THR A 51 -4.36 -10.59 10.13
C THR A 51 -4.89 -12.00 10.45
N GLY A 52 -6.16 -12.13 10.83
CA GLY A 52 -6.83 -13.42 10.99
C GLY A 52 -7.07 -14.20 9.69
N ARG A 53 -6.92 -13.56 8.51
CA ARG A 53 -7.08 -14.22 7.20
C ARG A 53 -5.77 -14.92 6.84
N ARG A 54 -5.79 -16.25 6.74
CA ARG A 54 -4.57 -17.09 6.62
C ARG A 54 -3.75 -16.94 5.32
N ASN A 55 -4.08 -16.03 4.42
CA ASN A 55 -3.31 -15.72 3.21
C ASN A 55 -3.58 -14.28 2.75
N LEU A 56 -2.71 -13.35 3.14
CA LEU A 56 -2.71 -11.99 2.57
C LEU A 56 -2.02 -12.08 1.20
N CYS A 57 -2.70 -11.62 0.15
CA CYS A 57 -2.12 -11.60 -1.20
C CYS A 57 -2.01 -10.16 -1.65
N PHE A 58 -0.78 -9.65 -1.76
CA PHE A 58 -0.54 -8.26 -2.15
C PHE A 58 -1.06 -7.98 -3.56
N PHE A 59 -1.01 -8.97 -4.45
CA PHE A 59 -1.60 -8.86 -5.77
C PHE A 59 -2.75 -9.85 -5.95
N GLN A 60 -3.93 -9.31 -6.27
CA GLN A 60 -5.11 -10.07 -6.69
C GLN A 60 -5.71 -9.45 -7.95
N ASN A 61 -6.49 -10.20 -8.72
CA ASN A 61 -7.29 -9.67 -9.84
C ASN A 61 -6.46 -8.88 -10.90
N GLY A 62 -5.27 -9.39 -11.24
CA GLY A 62 -4.38 -8.76 -12.21
C GLY A 62 -3.71 -7.47 -11.71
N HIS A 63 -3.68 -7.25 -10.39
CA HIS A 63 -3.05 -6.08 -9.78
C HIS A 63 -1.55 -6.04 -10.09
N ARG A 64 -0.85 -7.18 -10.05
CA ARG A 64 0.62 -7.24 -10.28
C ARG A 64 1.01 -6.70 -11.65
N GLU A 65 0.29 -7.09 -12.69
CA GLU A 65 0.54 -6.67 -14.06
C GLU A 65 0.33 -5.16 -14.21
N ARG A 66 -0.74 -4.63 -13.60
CA ARG A 66 -1.02 -3.18 -13.59
C ARG A 66 0.03 -2.39 -12.81
N PHE A 67 0.48 -2.93 -11.68
CA PHE A 67 1.53 -2.35 -10.85
C PHE A 67 2.85 -2.25 -11.62
N LEU A 68 3.29 -3.35 -12.24
CA LEU A 68 4.52 -3.40 -13.02
C LEU A 68 4.43 -2.46 -14.25
N ALA A 69 3.34 -2.50 -15.00
CA ALA A 69 3.16 -1.65 -16.18
C ALA A 69 3.16 -0.15 -15.84
N MET A 70 2.55 0.23 -14.71
CA MET A 70 2.60 1.62 -14.25
C MET A 70 4.00 1.97 -13.72
N GLY A 71 4.65 1.04 -13.01
CA GLY A 71 5.96 1.27 -12.44
C GLY A 71 7.10 1.36 -13.45
N GLU A 72 6.98 0.72 -14.60
CA GLU A 72 7.91 0.88 -15.73
C GLU A 72 7.93 2.33 -16.24
N LYS A 73 6.81 3.06 -16.18
CA LYS A 73 6.74 4.47 -16.63
C LYS A 73 7.54 5.40 -15.72
N CYS A 74 7.54 5.13 -14.42
CA CYS A 74 8.17 5.95 -13.38
C CYS A 74 9.32 5.23 -12.65
N SER A 75 10.07 4.40 -13.37
CA SER A 75 11.11 3.52 -12.81
C SER A 75 12.17 4.24 -11.97
N ARG A 76 12.49 5.50 -12.30
CA ARG A 76 13.41 6.35 -11.54
C ARG A 76 12.92 6.67 -10.13
N THR A 77 11.63 6.96 -9.99
CA THR A 77 11.02 7.28 -8.70
C THR A 77 10.56 6.03 -7.95
N MET A 78 10.46 4.88 -8.61
CA MET A 78 9.93 3.64 -8.03
C MET A 78 10.74 3.10 -6.84
N GLU A 79 12.02 3.48 -6.75
CA GLU A 79 12.86 3.18 -5.58
C GLU A 79 12.42 3.94 -4.32
N GLU A 80 11.72 5.06 -4.50
CA GLU A 80 11.13 5.83 -3.41
C GLU A 80 9.89 5.11 -2.88
N SER A 81 9.87 4.83 -1.57
CA SER A 81 8.72 4.20 -0.92
C SER A 81 7.42 4.97 -1.13
N ALA A 82 7.50 6.30 -1.34
CA ALA A 82 6.35 7.16 -1.68
C ALA A 82 5.71 6.71 -2.99
N ALA A 83 6.50 6.73 -4.07
CA ALA A 83 6.05 6.37 -5.40
C ALA A 83 5.59 4.91 -5.45
N CYS A 84 6.35 3.99 -4.85
CA CYS A 84 5.99 2.58 -4.81
C CYS A 84 4.62 2.34 -4.15
N SER A 85 4.37 2.95 -2.98
CA SER A 85 3.08 2.83 -2.28
C SER A 85 1.91 3.45 -3.06
N ALA A 86 2.14 4.57 -3.73
CA ALA A 86 1.12 5.26 -4.51
C ALA A 86 0.77 4.49 -5.79
N VAL A 87 1.78 3.99 -6.50
CA VAL A 87 1.58 3.14 -7.69
C VAL A 87 0.83 1.87 -7.32
N TYR A 88 1.17 1.23 -6.19
CA TYR A 88 0.43 0.09 -5.66
C TYR A 88 -1.07 0.39 -5.50
N LEU A 89 -1.45 1.51 -4.87
CA LEU A 89 -2.87 1.85 -4.71
C LEU A 89 -3.55 2.22 -6.03
N LEU A 90 -2.89 2.98 -6.89
CA LEU A 90 -3.44 3.38 -8.19
C LEU A 90 -3.61 2.18 -9.14
N SER A 91 -2.83 1.11 -8.96
CA SER A 91 -2.98 -0.13 -9.72
C SER A 91 -3.95 -1.15 -9.12
N ALA A 92 -4.40 -0.95 -7.88
CA ALA A 92 -5.21 -1.94 -7.15
C ALA A 92 -6.57 -2.19 -7.80
N ASP A 93 -7.27 -1.12 -8.22
CA ASP A 93 -8.50 -1.20 -8.98
C ASP A 93 -8.26 -1.00 -10.49
N ARG A 94 -8.97 -1.77 -11.32
CA ARG A 94 -8.82 -1.72 -12.79
C ARG A 94 -9.33 -0.40 -13.36
N PHE A 95 -10.47 0.10 -12.88
CA PHE A 95 -11.04 1.33 -13.39
C PHE A 95 -10.17 2.52 -12.99
N LEU A 96 -9.79 2.64 -11.72
CA LEU A 96 -8.86 3.65 -11.22
C LEU A 96 -7.52 3.65 -11.98
N TRP A 97 -6.92 2.47 -12.17
CA TRP A 97 -5.68 2.34 -12.94
C TRP A 97 -5.81 2.91 -14.36
N SER A 98 -6.92 2.64 -15.04
CA SER A 98 -7.17 3.17 -16.38
C SER A 98 -7.27 4.70 -16.41
N ARG A 99 -7.68 5.34 -15.30
CA ARG A 99 -7.71 6.80 -15.15
C ARG A 99 -6.33 7.39 -14.85
N ALA A 100 -5.51 6.65 -14.09
CA ALA A 100 -4.22 7.12 -13.60
C ALA A 100 -3.08 6.92 -14.60
N LEU A 101 -3.06 5.82 -15.37
CA LEU A 101 -1.92 5.40 -16.19
C LEU A 101 -1.40 6.47 -17.16
N GLY A 102 -2.31 7.28 -17.73
CA GLY A 102 -1.94 8.37 -18.65
C GLY A 102 -1.12 9.49 -18.00
N ASN A 103 -1.22 9.65 -16.67
CA ASN A 103 -0.66 10.76 -15.89
C ASN A 103 0.52 10.30 -15.00
N VAL A 104 1.17 9.21 -15.40
CA VAL A 104 2.40 8.69 -14.77
C VAL A 104 3.50 8.69 -15.83
N ASP A 105 4.67 9.24 -15.51
CA ASP A 105 5.82 9.30 -16.41
C ASP A 105 7.14 9.17 -15.63
N ARG A 106 8.26 9.50 -16.28
CA ARG A 106 9.60 9.34 -15.70
C ARG A 106 9.85 10.23 -14.48
N ASP A 107 9.08 11.29 -14.33
CA ASP A 107 9.23 12.29 -13.26
C ASP A 107 8.29 11.98 -12.08
N GLY A 108 7.30 11.10 -12.27
CA GLY A 108 6.49 10.57 -11.19
C GLY A 108 5.00 10.50 -11.52
N ILE A 109 4.16 10.84 -10.53
CA ILE A 109 2.70 10.76 -10.62
C ILE A 109 2.09 12.17 -10.57
N HIS A 110 1.39 12.57 -11.63
CA HIS A 110 0.74 13.88 -11.75
C HIS A 110 -0.70 13.85 -11.23
N PHE A 111 -0.87 13.77 -9.90
CA PHE A 111 -2.18 13.62 -9.25
C PHE A 111 -3.23 14.67 -9.65
N THR A 112 -2.82 15.89 -9.94
CA THR A 112 -3.72 16.99 -10.36
C THR A 112 -4.35 16.76 -11.74
N GLU A 113 -3.75 15.91 -12.56
CA GLU A 113 -4.21 15.61 -13.93
C GLU A 113 -5.10 14.36 -13.97
N ILE A 114 -5.07 13.53 -12.93
CA ILE A 114 -5.87 12.31 -12.83
C ILE A 114 -7.34 12.66 -12.56
N ARG A 115 -8.20 12.39 -13.54
CA ARG A 115 -9.65 12.61 -13.44
C ARG A 115 -10.36 11.35 -12.95
N ILE A 116 -10.76 11.31 -11.69
CA ILE A 116 -11.43 10.15 -11.06
C ILE A 116 -12.96 10.11 -11.23
N HIS A 117 -13.56 10.89 -12.13
CA HIS A 117 -15.00 10.80 -12.35
C HIS A 117 -15.41 9.38 -12.76
N GLY A 118 -16.43 8.83 -12.09
CA GLY A 118 -16.94 7.47 -12.31
C GLY A 118 -16.24 6.37 -11.50
N VAL A 119 -15.22 6.68 -10.68
CA VAL A 119 -14.71 5.71 -9.70
C VAL A 119 -15.78 5.47 -8.63
N ASP A 120 -15.81 4.25 -8.10
CA ASP A 120 -16.64 3.92 -6.94
C ASP A 120 -15.99 4.44 -5.65
N LEU A 121 -16.64 4.16 -4.51
CA LEU A 121 -16.21 4.69 -3.22
C LEU A 121 -14.84 4.13 -2.78
N ASP A 122 -14.60 2.84 -3.00
CA ASP A 122 -13.28 2.23 -2.76
C ASP A 122 -12.22 2.90 -3.66
N GLY A 123 -12.49 3.05 -4.96
CA GLY A 123 -11.60 3.73 -5.90
C GLY A 123 -11.30 5.18 -5.52
N TYR A 124 -12.29 5.91 -4.98
CA TYR A 124 -12.11 7.26 -4.46
C TYR A 124 -11.14 7.27 -3.27
N VAL A 125 -11.35 6.38 -2.30
CA VAL A 125 -10.48 6.29 -1.12
C VAL A 125 -9.08 5.84 -1.50
N LEU A 126 -8.93 4.85 -2.39
CA LEU A 126 -7.63 4.40 -2.89
C LEU A 126 -6.86 5.53 -3.57
N PHE A 127 -7.52 6.33 -4.41
CA PHE A 127 -6.90 7.48 -5.07
C PHE A 127 -6.38 8.51 -4.07
N HIS A 128 -7.23 8.91 -3.12
CA HIS A 128 -6.86 9.92 -2.14
C HIS A 128 -5.81 9.40 -1.14
N MET A 129 -5.86 8.11 -0.76
CA MET A 129 -4.80 7.48 0.02
C MET A 129 -3.47 7.42 -0.74
N ALA A 130 -3.49 7.12 -2.04
CA ALA A 130 -2.29 7.15 -2.87
C ALA A 130 -1.66 8.55 -2.88
N ARG A 131 -2.49 9.59 -3.04
CA ARG A 131 -2.08 10.99 -3.01
C ARG A 131 -1.53 11.39 -1.64
N ASP A 132 -2.20 10.98 -0.58
CA ASP A 132 -1.81 11.22 0.79
C ASP A 132 -0.42 10.63 1.08
N LEU A 133 -0.21 9.35 0.72
CA LEU A 133 1.08 8.66 0.90
C LEU A 133 2.19 9.26 0.04
N TYR A 134 1.89 9.69 -1.20
CA TYR A 134 2.86 10.27 -2.12
C TYR A 134 3.28 11.69 -1.70
N GLN A 135 2.30 12.56 -1.45
CA GLN A 135 2.51 14.01 -1.24
C GLN A 135 2.61 14.41 0.24
N GLY A 136 2.38 13.48 1.18
CA GLY A 136 2.31 13.81 2.61
C GLY A 136 1.07 14.64 2.99
N SER A 137 -0.01 14.49 2.22
CA SER A 137 -1.27 15.20 2.47
C SER A 137 -2.24 14.38 3.33
N SER A 138 -3.44 14.90 3.61
CA SER A 138 -4.42 14.23 4.49
C SER A 138 -5.85 14.47 3.99
N HIS A 139 -6.21 13.85 2.88
CA HIS A 139 -7.54 13.89 2.28
C HIS A 139 -8.51 12.90 2.92
N ILE A 140 -8.04 11.72 3.35
CA ILE A 140 -8.88 10.71 4.00
C ILE A 140 -8.74 10.78 5.53
N ARG A 141 -9.87 10.89 6.22
CA ARG A 141 -9.91 10.85 7.70
C ARG A 141 -9.87 9.42 8.19
N LEU A 142 -9.35 9.23 9.41
CA LEU A 142 -9.32 7.91 10.04
C LEU A 142 -10.73 7.34 10.20
N SER A 143 -11.72 8.17 10.54
CA SER A 143 -13.12 7.75 10.66
C SER A 143 -13.66 7.18 9.35
N GLU A 144 -13.36 7.81 8.22
CA GLU A 144 -13.75 7.33 6.89
C GLU A 144 -13.04 6.02 6.55
N LEU A 145 -11.74 5.92 6.85
CA LEU A 145 -10.95 4.71 6.62
C LEU A 145 -11.44 3.51 7.44
N THR A 146 -11.96 3.74 8.65
CA THR A 146 -12.43 2.67 9.54
C THR A 146 -13.88 2.27 9.33
N ASP A 147 -14.63 3.05 8.53
CA ASP A 147 -16.03 2.80 8.27
C ASP A 147 -16.19 1.71 7.18
N PRO A 148 -16.80 0.55 7.48
CA PRO A 148 -17.00 -0.52 6.51
C PRO A 148 -18.02 -0.18 5.42
N GLU A 149 -18.88 0.82 5.61
CA GLU A 149 -19.79 1.30 4.56
C GLU A 149 -19.07 2.18 3.54
N LEU A 150 -17.97 2.83 3.95
CA LEU A 150 -17.16 3.69 3.08
C LEU A 150 -15.98 2.97 2.45
N VAL A 151 -15.35 2.04 3.18
CA VAL A 151 -14.16 1.34 2.72
C VAL A 151 -14.35 -0.14 2.93
N SER A 152 -14.41 -0.91 1.85
CA SER A 152 -14.53 -2.37 1.94
C SER A 152 -13.31 -2.99 2.62
N ASP A 153 -13.45 -4.20 3.16
CA ASP A 153 -12.31 -4.91 3.76
C ASP A 153 -11.20 -5.19 2.74
N ARG A 154 -11.53 -5.28 1.44
CA ARG A 154 -10.55 -5.41 0.36
C ARG A 154 -9.79 -4.11 0.11
N ALA A 155 -10.47 -2.97 0.02
CA ALA A 155 -9.81 -1.68 -0.12
C ALA A 155 -8.94 -1.37 1.11
N PHE A 156 -9.43 -1.70 2.31
CA PHE A 156 -8.66 -1.56 3.54
C PHE A 156 -7.39 -2.42 3.52
N GLU A 157 -7.45 -3.67 3.06
CA GLU A 157 -6.28 -4.54 2.86
C GLU A 157 -5.23 -3.87 1.96
N TRP A 158 -5.63 -3.36 0.80
CA TRP A 158 -4.71 -2.65 -0.10
C TRP A 158 -4.12 -1.38 0.53
N ILE A 159 -4.92 -0.60 1.26
CA ILE A 159 -4.45 0.61 1.95
C ILE A 159 -3.42 0.24 3.02
N MET A 160 -3.66 -0.81 3.81
CA MET A 160 -2.72 -1.27 4.82
C MET A 160 -1.42 -1.77 4.19
N THR A 161 -1.48 -2.55 3.11
CA THR A 161 -0.29 -2.93 2.35
C THR A 161 0.49 -1.72 1.86
N ALA A 162 -0.19 -0.71 1.31
CA ALA A 162 0.48 0.51 0.85
C ALA A 162 1.14 1.30 2.00
N CYS A 163 0.52 1.36 3.17
CA CYS A 163 1.13 1.97 4.36
C CYS A 163 2.43 1.25 4.77
N VAL A 164 2.43 -0.08 4.75
CA VAL A 164 3.63 -0.88 5.06
C VAL A 164 4.71 -0.69 3.97
N ILE A 165 4.33 -0.66 2.68
CA ILE A 165 5.26 -0.34 1.58
C ILE A 165 5.84 1.07 1.76
N ARG A 166 5.02 2.06 2.15
CA ARG A 166 5.48 3.44 2.36
C ARG A 166 6.58 3.52 3.42
N ARG A 167 6.46 2.71 4.48
CA ARG A 167 7.39 2.70 5.62
C ARG A 167 8.64 1.85 5.39
N HIS A 168 8.50 0.69 4.76
CA HIS A 168 9.58 -0.29 4.63
C HIS A 168 10.15 -0.40 3.21
N GLY A 169 9.51 0.26 2.23
CA GLY A 169 9.87 0.23 0.82
C GLY A 169 9.40 -1.05 0.12
N SER A 170 9.79 -1.18 -1.15
CA SER A 170 9.40 -2.29 -2.04
C SER A 170 9.86 -3.68 -1.57
N ARG A 171 10.72 -3.76 -0.55
CA ARG A 171 11.18 -5.04 0.02
C ARG A 171 10.04 -5.92 0.52
N VAL A 172 8.96 -5.31 0.97
CA VAL A 172 7.77 -5.98 1.50
C VAL A 172 7.12 -6.86 0.44
N LEU A 173 7.21 -6.46 -0.83
CA LEU A 173 6.64 -7.19 -1.96
C LEU A 173 7.42 -8.48 -2.31
N ARG A 174 8.64 -8.67 -1.78
CA ARG A 174 9.48 -9.84 -2.06
C ARG A 174 9.01 -11.12 -1.37
N GLU A 175 8.15 -11.02 -0.35
CA GLU A 175 7.61 -12.18 0.35
C GLU A 175 6.67 -13.01 -0.55
N GLU A 176 5.98 -12.37 -1.48
CA GLU A 176 5.08 -13.05 -2.42
C GLU A 176 5.82 -13.86 -3.47
N GLU A 177 6.91 -13.32 -4.03
CA GLU A 177 7.72 -14.01 -5.04
C GLU A 177 8.24 -15.36 -4.51
N ARG A 178 8.62 -15.41 -3.23
CA ARG A 178 9.06 -16.63 -2.53
C ARG A 178 7.94 -17.64 -2.28
N SER A 179 6.68 -17.21 -2.25
CA SER A 179 5.53 -18.11 -2.09
C SER A 179 5.14 -18.78 -3.41
N ILE A 180 5.28 -18.06 -4.52
CA ILE A 180 5.05 -18.57 -5.88
C ILE A 180 6.11 -19.61 -6.25
N ASP A 181 7.39 -19.37 -5.93
CA ASP A 181 8.46 -20.34 -6.24
C ASP A 181 8.30 -21.67 -5.49
N ARG A 182 7.82 -21.64 -4.24
CA ARG A 182 7.51 -22.87 -3.48
C ARG A 182 6.34 -23.67 -4.06
N SER A 183 5.34 -22.99 -4.64
CA SER A 183 4.21 -23.65 -5.29
C SER A 183 4.58 -24.36 -6.61
N LYS A 184 5.67 -23.92 -7.28
CA LYS A 184 6.19 -24.55 -8.51
C LYS A 184 7.06 -25.77 -8.23
N ILE A 185 7.72 -25.84 -7.07
CA ILE A 185 8.59 -26.97 -6.68
C ILE A 185 7.76 -28.20 -6.25
N GLY A 186 6.51 -28.01 -5.80
CA GLY A 186 5.61 -29.09 -5.38
C GLY A 186 4.83 -29.80 -6.50
N GLN A 187 5.03 -29.46 -7.79
CA GLN A 187 4.33 -30.08 -8.92
C GLN A 187 5.19 -31.09 -9.72
N HIS A 188 6.34 -31.49 -9.18
CA HIS A 188 7.24 -32.50 -9.77
C HIS A 188 7.66 -33.60 -8.78
N GLN A 189 6.71 -34.08 -7.96
CA GLN A 189 6.83 -35.36 -7.27
C GLN A 189 5.58 -36.20 -7.46
#